data_AF-A0A2E8YV44-F1
#
_entry.id   AF-A0A2E8YV44-F1
#
_cell.length_a   1.000
_cell.length_b   1.000
_cell.length_c   1.000
_cell.angle_alpha   90.00
_cell.angle_beta   90.00
_cell.angle_gamma   90.00
#
_symmetry.space_group_name_H-M   'P 1'
#
loop_
_entity.id
_entity.type
_entity.pdbx_description
1 polymer ?
#
loop_
_entity_poly.entity_id
_entity_poly.type
_entity_poly.pdbx_seq_one_letter_code
_entity_poly.pdbx_strand_id
1 'polypeptide(L)' 'MSESTPEHEPAEAISDDQLPDDLQPGEDNPLADGLEPGETAGDLLEDGKTADESPDQEDDAEE' A
#
# COMPACT_ATOMS: atom_id res chain seq x y z
N MET A 1 -15.74 -28.83 -9.25
CA MET A 1 -14.60 -27.97 -9.65
C MET A 1 -14.00 -27.45 -8.36
N SER A 2 -12.98 -28.11 -7.85
CA SER A 2 -12.27 -27.64 -6.65
C SER A 2 -11.17 -26.70 -7.12
N GLU A 3 -11.31 -25.42 -6.80
CA GLU A 3 -10.28 -24.42 -6.97
C GLU A 3 -9.22 -24.66 -5.89
N SER A 4 -8.02 -25.06 -6.31
CA SER A 4 -6.88 -25.15 -5.41
C SER A 4 -6.31 -23.75 -5.26
N THR A 5 -6.59 -23.07 -4.16
CA THR A 5 -5.82 -21.91 -3.72
C THR A 5 -4.36 -22.34 -3.60
N PRO A 6 -3.40 -21.71 -4.29
CA PRO A 6 -1.99 -21.99 -4.06
C PRO A 6 -1.70 -21.66 -2.60
N GLU A 7 -1.35 -22.69 -1.82
CA GLU A 7 -0.75 -22.52 -0.50
C GLU A 7 0.45 -21.58 -0.68
N HIS A 8 0.34 -20.37 -0.12
CA HIS A 8 1.43 -19.40 -0.05
C HIS A 8 2.52 -20.06 0.78
N GLU A 9 3.52 -20.69 0.14
CA GLU A 9 4.75 -21.12 0.80
C GLU A 9 5.28 -19.92 1.59
N PRO A 10 5.77 -20.08 2.83
CA PRO A 10 6.23 -18.95 3.62
C PRO A 10 7.38 -18.29 2.87
N ALA A 11 7.07 -17.22 2.14
CA ALA A 11 8.07 -16.41 1.49
C ALA A 11 9.04 -15.98 2.58
N GLU A 12 10.33 -16.28 2.39
CA GLU A 12 11.37 -15.79 3.30
C GLU A 12 11.19 -14.28 3.43
N ALA A 13 11.03 -13.80 4.67
CA ALA A 13 10.86 -12.38 4.91
C ALA A 13 12.09 -11.64 4.36
N ILE A 14 11.86 -10.74 3.41
CA ILE A 14 12.90 -9.91 2.82
C ILE A 14 13.01 -8.59 3.58
N SER A 15 14.22 -8.06 3.68
CA SER A 15 14.46 -6.72 4.26
C SER A 15 14.10 -5.63 3.24
N ASP A 16 13.85 -4.40 3.70
CA ASP A 16 13.50 -3.28 2.82
C ASP A 16 14.60 -2.99 1.77
N ASP A 17 15.87 -3.23 2.09
CA ASP A 17 17.00 -3.12 1.16
C ASP A 17 16.99 -4.14 0.02
N GLN A 18 16.15 -5.18 0.13
CA GLN A 18 15.99 -6.24 -0.87
C GLN A 18 14.73 -6.05 -1.71
N LEU A 19 13.92 -5.03 -1.42
CA LEU A 19 12.80 -4.66 -2.28
C LEU A 19 13.34 -4.14 -3.62
N PRO A 20 12.63 -4.38 -4.73
CA PRO A 20 12.97 -3.78 -6.01
C PRO A 20 12.85 -2.25 -5.93
N ASP A 21 13.61 -1.54 -6.78
CA ASP A 21 13.80 -0.08 -6.70
C ASP A 21 12.48 0.73 -6.72
N ASP A 22 11.43 0.19 -7.35
CA ASP A 22 10.10 0.79 -7.44
C ASP A 22 9.27 0.68 -6.14
N LEU A 23 9.59 -0.31 -5.30
CA LEU A 23 8.94 -0.57 -4.03
C LEU A 23 9.77 -0.13 -2.83
N GLN A 24 11.01 0.32 -3.06
CA GLN A 24 11.79 0.95 -2.02
C GLN A 24 11.17 2.32 -1.65
N PRO A 25 11.13 2.68 -0.36
CA PRO A 25 10.72 4.01 0.06
C PRO A 25 11.67 5.06 -0.53
N GLY A 26 11.25 5.68 -1.63
CA GLY A 26 12.00 6.75 -2.31
C GLY A 26 11.47 8.14 -1.96
N GLU A 27 12.13 9.17 -2.49
CA GLU A 27 11.69 10.58 -2.40
C GLU A 27 10.31 10.81 -3.05
N ASP A 28 9.87 9.88 -3.90
CA ASP A 28 8.55 9.90 -4.54
C ASP A 28 7.45 9.22 -3.70
N ASN A 29 7.78 8.58 -2.57
CA ASN A 29 6.77 8.04 -1.66
C ASN A 29 6.35 9.14 -0.67
N PRO A 30 5.15 9.74 -0.83
CA PRO A 30 4.73 10.87 0.02
C PRO A 30 4.58 10.50 1.49
N LEU A 31 4.49 9.21 1.82
CA LEU A 31 4.42 8.73 3.20
C LEU A 31 5.81 8.58 3.85
N ALA A 32 6.90 8.70 3.08
CA ALA A 32 8.26 8.57 3.59
C ALA A 32 8.69 9.76 4.47
N ASP A 33 8.17 10.98 4.20
CA ASP A 33 8.45 12.18 5.00
C ASP A 33 7.84 12.15 6.40
N GLY A 34 6.92 11.22 6.68
CA GLY A 34 6.20 11.10 7.94
C GLY A 34 5.05 12.11 8.08
N LEU A 35 4.41 12.10 9.25
CA LEU A 35 3.27 12.99 9.54
C LEU A 35 3.73 14.35 10.06
N GLU A 36 2.93 15.41 9.89
CA GLU A 36 3.26 16.71 10.45
C GLU A 36 3.29 16.66 11.99
N PRO A 37 4.05 17.55 12.65
CA PRO A 37 4.11 17.60 14.11
C PRO A 37 2.72 17.83 14.74
N GLY A 38 2.24 16.84 15.48
CA GLY A 38 0.93 16.88 16.15
C GLY A 38 -0.16 16.08 15.42
N GLU A 39 0.11 15.60 14.22
CA GLU A 39 -0.72 14.62 13.53
C GLU A 39 -0.34 13.19 13.95
N THR A 40 -1.34 12.33 14.05
CA THR A 40 -1.20 10.92 14.38
C THR A 40 -1.89 10.05 13.34
N ALA A 41 -1.53 8.76 13.32
CA ALA A 41 -2.24 7.80 12.48
C ALA A 41 -3.74 7.69 12.84
N GLY A 42 -4.12 8.02 14.09
CA GLY A 42 -5.52 8.06 14.52
C GLY A 42 -6.32 9.12 13.77
N ASP A 43 -5.75 10.31 13.58
CA ASP A 43 -6.39 11.42 12.87
C ASP A 43 -6.67 11.02 11.40
N LEU A 44 -5.72 10.32 10.77
CA LEU A 44 -5.89 9.79 9.41
C LEU A 44 -6.90 8.64 9.32
N LEU A 45 -7.17 7.93 10.41
CA LEU A 45 -8.16 6.84 10.42
C LEU A 45 -9.57 7.35 10.72
N GLU A 46 -9.69 8.42 11.50
CA GLU A 46 -10.97 9.02 11.90
C GLU A 46 -11.49 10.03 10.86
N ASP A 47 -10.62 10.92 10.37
CA ASP A 47 -10.93 11.95 9.36
C ASP A 47 -10.40 11.59 7.96
N GLY A 48 -9.89 10.37 7.79
CA GLY A 48 -9.39 9.86 6.51
C GLY A 48 -10.45 9.65 5.45
N LYS A 49 -9.98 9.42 4.22
CA LYS A 49 -10.85 9.07 3.09
C LYS A 49 -11.59 7.77 3.40
N THR A 50 -12.91 7.81 3.42
CA THR A 50 -13.69 6.57 3.59
C THR A 50 -13.62 5.73 2.32
N ALA A 51 -13.88 4.43 2.46
CA ALA A 51 -13.86 3.51 1.31
C ALA A 51 -14.84 3.92 0.18
N ASP A 52 -15.93 4.61 0.52
CA ASP A 52 -16.93 5.13 -0.43
C ASP A 52 -16.43 6.38 -1.19
N GLU A 53 -15.48 7.11 -0.61
CA GLU A 53 -14.92 8.35 -1.16
C GLU A 53 -13.59 8.13 -1.90
N SER A 54 -13.00 6.94 -1.77
CA SER A 54 -11.90 6.52 -2.63
C SER A 54 -12.40 6.50 -4.06
N PRO A 55 -11.73 7.17 -5.01
CA PRO A 55 -12.09 7.02 -6.42
C PRO A 55 -11.99 5.52 -6.74
N ASP A 56 -13.09 4.93 -7.23
CA ASP A 56 -13.02 3.65 -7.92
C ASP A 56 -11.90 3.78 -8.95
N GLN A 57 -10.87 2.96 -8.81
CA GLN A 57 -9.71 2.99 -9.69
C GLN A 57 -10.12 2.34 -11.02
N GLU A 58 -11.01 3.01 -11.76
CA GLU A 58 -11.37 2.71 -13.14
C GLU A 58 -10.34 3.32 -14.09
N ASP A 59 -9.08 2.87 -14.01
CA ASP A 59 -8.08 3.16 -15.04
C ASP A 59 -7.06 2.02 -15.08
N ASP A 60 -7.43 0.92 -15.76
CA ASP A 60 -6.56 0.25 -16.75
C ASP A 60 -7.41 -0.74 -17.58
N ALA A 61 -8.12 -0.19 -18.58
CA ALA A 61 -8.64 -0.97 -19.70
C ALA A 61 -8.60 -0.08 -20.97
N GLU A 62 -7.39 0.31 -21.37
CA GLU A 62 -7.15 0.75 -22.74
C GLU A 62 -6.83 -0.49 -23.61
N GLU A 63 -7.78 -0.90 -24.46
CA GLU A 63 -7.50 -1.63 -25.72
C GLU A 63 -8.29 -1.01 -26.88
#